data_AF-A0A8S3Q047-F1
#
_entry.id   AF-A0A8S3Q047-F1
#
_cell.length_a   1.000
_cell.length_b   1.000
_cell.length_c   1.000
_cell.angle_alpha   90.00
_cell.angle_beta   90.00
_cell.angle_gamma   90.00
#
_symmetry.space_group_name_H-M   'P 1'
#
loop_
_entity.id
_entity.type
_entity.pdbx_description
1 polymer ?
#
loop_
_entity_poly.entity_id
_entity_poly.type
_entity_poly.pdbx_seq_one_letter_code
_entity_poly.pdbx_strand_id
1 'polypeptide(L)'
;MNVITDKKSALSIQLEQISEKTKCNKAPPVSFFVRRYPEGKSKCKDHNEDVSFVCNTCNVVVCSSCVTGSHSGHAFSKLLDSITQLKETNTTDLRSKVQTVTTNMKQIEEGMKAFDVKVEGIVKAITEEGTKIKTMVDTCVAEMIISVRDQSKTEKDKLTKIIADTQMDLKVGSKLDKKTYDLDKIRNHGELLQSLQKLTDDVAKLTVKPLPEFPNIHYTAKSTTDNNIKQLFGIFKLSSDARFYEPDVKPKEKVVHPYKCGMWGNEQQMSACSNSDLNG
;
A
#
# COMPACT_ATOMS: atom_id res chain seq x y z
N MET A 1 6.21 4.71 -16.46
CA MET A 1 5.02 4.69 -15.59
C MET A 1 4.23 3.37 -15.65
N ASN A 2 4.80 2.25 -16.15
CA ASN A 2 3.99 1.07 -16.54
C ASN A 2 3.96 -0.10 -15.52
N VAL A 3 4.62 -0.01 -14.36
CA VAL A 3 4.78 -1.18 -13.46
C VAL A 3 3.61 -1.35 -12.46
N ILE A 4 2.78 -0.31 -12.29
CA ILE A 4 1.67 -0.31 -11.32
C ILE A 4 0.37 -0.88 -11.93
N THR A 5 0.19 -0.75 -13.24
CA THR A 5 -0.98 -1.24 -13.97
C THR A 5 -1.09 -2.77 -13.99
N ASP A 6 0.03 -3.48 -14.14
CA ASP A 6 0.03 -4.95 -14.24
C ASP A 6 -0.26 -5.67 -12.91
N LYS A 7 0.06 -5.05 -11.77
CA LYS A 7 -0.27 -5.65 -10.46
C LYS A 7 -1.73 -5.43 -10.07
N LYS A 8 -2.34 -4.32 -10.51
CA LYS A 8 -3.77 -4.06 -10.27
C LYS A 8 -4.65 -5.01 -11.09
N SER A 9 -4.27 -5.32 -12.33
CA SER A 9 -4.97 -6.32 -13.15
C SER A 9 -4.88 -7.73 -12.53
N ALA A 10 -3.69 -8.16 -12.08
CA ALA A 10 -3.51 -9.49 -11.48
C ALA A 10 -4.39 -9.74 -10.26
N LEU A 11 -4.52 -8.75 -9.35
CA LEU A 11 -5.36 -8.88 -8.15
C LEU A 11 -6.86 -8.87 -8.50
N SER A 12 -7.29 -8.00 -9.41
CA SER A 12 -8.68 -7.96 -9.90
C SER A 12 -9.07 -9.28 -10.59
N ILE A 13 -8.19 -9.84 -11.42
CA ILE A 13 -8.41 -11.14 -12.09
C ILE A 13 -8.52 -12.27 -11.06
N GLN A 14 -7.72 -12.27 -10.00
CA GLN A 14 -7.83 -13.27 -8.93
C GLN A 14 -9.14 -13.14 -8.15
N LEU A 15 -9.62 -11.91 -7.88
CA LEU A 15 -10.91 -11.67 -7.23
C LEU A 15 -12.10 -12.06 -8.13
N GLU A 16 -12.06 -11.76 -9.43
CA GLU A 16 -13.08 -12.22 -10.38
C GLU A 16 -13.10 -13.75 -10.47
N GLN A 17 -11.94 -14.41 -10.57
CA GLN A 17 -11.84 -15.87 -10.59
C GLN A 17 -12.33 -16.54 -9.31
N ILE A 18 -12.21 -15.88 -8.15
CA ILE A 18 -12.85 -16.33 -6.91
C ILE A 18 -14.38 -16.12 -7.00
N SER A 19 -14.83 -14.95 -7.46
CA SER A 19 -16.28 -14.64 -7.60
C SER A 19 -17.01 -15.62 -8.52
N GLU A 20 -16.37 -16.08 -9.60
CA GLU A 20 -16.92 -17.06 -10.53
C GLU A 20 -16.95 -18.47 -9.94
N LYS A 21 -15.93 -18.84 -9.16
CA LYS A 21 -15.91 -20.11 -8.40
C LYS A 21 -16.91 -20.11 -7.24
N THR A 22 -17.30 -18.94 -6.74
CA THR A 22 -18.39 -18.77 -5.75
C THR A 22 -19.77 -18.54 -6.36
N LYS A 23 -19.94 -18.60 -7.70
CA LYS A 23 -21.26 -18.81 -8.34
C LYS A 23 -21.76 -20.23 -8.08
N CYS A 24 -21.87 -20.61 -6.82
CA CYS A 24 -22.59 -21.79 -6.39
C CYS A 24 -24.07 -21.54 -6.70
N ASN A 25 -24.51 -22.05 -7.85
CA ASN A 25 -25.90 -21.98 -8.30
C ASN A 25 -26.84 -22.26 -7.13
N LYS A 26 -27.82 -21.37 -6.93
CA LYS A 26 -28.82 -21.37 -5.84
C LYS A 26 -29.00 -22.78 -5.30
N ALA A 27 -28.35 -23.09 -4.18
CA ALA A 27 -28.46 -24.42 -3.59
C ALA A 27 -29.95 -24.71 -3.42
N PRO A 28 -30.48 -25.81 -4.01
CA PRO A 28 -31.89 -26.10 -3.88
C PRO A 28 -32.23 -26.13 -2.39
N PRO A 29 -33.40 -25.62 -1.96
CA PRO A 29 -33.79 -25.67 -0.56
C PRO A 29 -33.61 -27.10 -0.10
N VAL A 30 -32.85 -27.31 0.98
CA VAL A 30 -32.42 -28.64 1.40
C VAL A 30 -33.64 -29.41 1.88
N SER A 31 -34.34 -30.01 0.92
CA SER A 31 -35.52 -30.83 1.10
C SER A 31 -35.06 -32.16 1.64
N PHE A 32 -34.66 -32.14 2.92
CA PHE A 32 -34.49 -33.31 3.75
C PHE A 32 -35.85 -33.97 3.90
N PHE A 33 -36.28 -34.68 2.85
CA PHE A 33 -37.27 -35.71 2.92
C PHE A 33 -36.90 -36.56 4.11
N VAL A 34 -37.72 -36.49 5.15
CA VAL A 34 -37.67 -37.44 6.24
C VAL A 34 -38.11 -38.75 5.61
N ARG A 35 -37.14 -39.53 5.10
CA ARG A 35 -37.29 -40.98 5.12
C ARG A 35 -37.55 -41.30 6.58
N ARG A 36 -38.83 -41.51 6.92
CA ARG A 36 -39.21 -42.29 8.08
C ARG A 36 -38.42 -43.58 7.92
N TYR A 37 -37.40 -43.79 8.77
CA TYR A 37 -36.85 -45.12 8.90
C TYR A 37 -38.02 -45.96 9.41
N PRO A 38 -38.51 -46.94 8.63
CA PRO A 38 -39.50 -47.86 9.17
C PRO A 38 -38.84 -48.57 10.34
N GLU A 39 -39.58 -48.68 11.45
CA GLU A 39 -39.22 -49.56 12.55
C GLU A 39 -38.98 -50.98 11.99
N GLY A 40 -37.98 -51.70 12.51
CA GLY A 40 -37.72 -53.10 12.16
C GLY A 40 -37.06 -53.36 10.79
N LYS A 41 -35.87 -52.80 10.53
CA LYS A 41 -34.97 -53.26 9.43
C LYS A 41 -33.55 -53.64 9.84
N SER A 42 -33.18 -53.44 11.10
CA SER A 42 -31.90 -53.87 11.64
C SER A 42 -32.16 -54.76 12.85
N LYS A 43 -31.78 -56.03 12.73
CA LYS A 43 -31.94 -57.02 13.78
C LYS A 43 -30.71 -57.06 14.69
N CYS A 44 -30.94 -57.37 15.96
CA CYS A 44 -29.88 -57.71 16.91
C CYS A 44 -29.14 -58.97 16.44
N LYS A 45 -27.81 -58.94 16.52
CA LYS A 45 -26.94 -60.05 16.11
C LYS A 45 -27.15 -61.30 16.95
N ASP A 46 -27.41 -61.11 18.24
CA ASP A 46 -27.41 -62.20 19.23
C ASP A 46 -28.81 -62.77 19.47
N HIS A 47 -29.87 -61.96 19.29
CA HIS A 47 -31.24 -62.32 19.64
C HIS A 47 -32.22 -62.36 18.45
N ASN A 48 -31.83 -61.93 17.24
CA ASN A 48 -32.69 -61.89 16.03
C ASN A 48 -33.97 -61.02 16.17
N GLU A 49 -34.10 -60.27 17.27
CA GLU A 49 -35.11 -59.23 17.55
C GLU A 49 -34.78 -57.90 16.85
N ASP A 50 -35.77 -57.03 16.68
CA ASP A 50 -35.55 -55.67 16.19
C ASP A 50 -34.86 -54.77 17.23
N VAL A 51 -33.86 -53.99 16.80
CA VAL A 51 -33.22 -53.00 17.69
C VAL A 51 -34.11 -51.78 17.84
N SER A 52 -34.40 -51.41 19.09
CA SER A 52 -35.35 -50.34 19.44
C SER A 52 -34.76 -49.32 20.41
N PHE A 53 -33.60 -49.62 21.01
CA PHE A 53 -32.95 -48.83 22.04
C PHE A 53 -31.49 -48.52 21.67
N VAL A 54 -30.95 -47.47 22.28
CA VAL A 54 -29.52 -47.15 22.32
C VAL A 54 -29.05 -47.35 23.76
N CYS A 55 -27.99 -48.12 23.96
CA CYS A 55 -27.30 -48.18 25.24
C CYS A 55 -26.34 -46.98 25.35
N ASN A 56 -26.65 -46.01 26.20
CA ASN A 56 -25.90 -44.76 26.35
C ASN A 56 -24.53 -44.96 27.01
N THR A 57 -24.37 -46.03 27.81
CA THR A 57 -23.09 -46.42 28.40
C THR A 57 -22.13 -47.02 27.37
N CYS A 58 -22.66 -47.75 26.38
CA CYS A 58 -21.86 -48.47 25.38
C CYS A 58 -21.86 -47.82 23.99
N ASN A 59 -22.70 -46.81 23.75
CA ASN A 59 -22.95 -46.15 22.46
C ASN A 59 -23.28 -47.13 21.30
N VAL A 60 -24.08 -48.16 21.58
CA VAL A 60 -24.54 -49.16 20.59
C VAL A 60 -26.06 -49.31 20.58
N VAL A 61 -26.61 -49.71 19.42
CA VAL A 61 -28.02 -50.05 19.26
C VAL A 61 -28.30 -51.47 19.74
N VAL A 62 -29.41 -51.65 20.46
CA VAL A 62 -29.75 -52.91 21.15
C VAL A 62 -31.25 -53.23 21.05
N CYS A 63 -31.60 -54.52 21.14
CA CYS A 63 -32.99 -54.98 21.25
C CYS A 63 -33.43 -55.12 22.71
N SER A 64 -34.69 -55.47 22.93
CA SER A 64 -35.29 -55.75 24.24
C SER A 64 -34.46 -56.75 25.08
N SER A 65 -34.11 -57.91 24.52
CA SER A 65 -33.37 -58.94 25.27
C SER A 65 -31.94 -58.54 25.64
N CYS A 66 -31.30 -57.64 24.88
CA CYS A 66 -30.01 -57.06 25.27
C CYS A 66 -30.13 -56.11 26.48
N VAL A 67 -31.25 -55.39 26.62
CA VAL A 67 -31.48 -54.44 27.72
C VAL A 67 -31.60 -55.16 29.06
N THR A 68 -32.27 -56.31 29.10
CA THR A 68 -32.44 -57.13 30.31
C THR A 68 -31.30 -58.10 30.56
N GLY A 69 -30.55 -58.49 29.51
CA GLY A 69 -29.39 -59.37 29.57
C GLY A 69 -28.05 -58.62 29.65
N SER A 70 -27.28 -58.63 28.55
CA SER A 70 -25.88 -58.22 28.49
C SER A 70 -25.60 -56.74 28.79
N HIS A 71 -26.60 -55.86 28.74
CA HIS A 71 -26.48 -54.44 29.12
C HIS A 71 -27.30 -54.09 30.38
N SER A 72 -27.75 -55.09 31.16
CA SER A 72 -28.54 -54.86 32.37
C SER A 72 -27.85 -53.89 33.34
N GLY A 73 -28.59 -52.90 33.83
CA GLY A 73 -28.08 -51.82 34.69
C GLY A 73 -27.46 -50.62 33.94
N HIS A 74 -27.35 -50.63 32.61
CA HIS A 74 -26.92 -49.46 31.84
C HIS A 74 -28.05 -48.45 31.62
N ALA A 75 -27.69 -47.23 31.21
CA ALA A 75 -28.65 -46.22 30.78
C ALA A 75 -29.05 -46.44 29.31
N PHE A 76 -30.34 -46.29 29.00
CA PHE A 76 -30.89 -46.47 27.66
C PHE A 76 -31.79 -45.31 27.24
N SER A 77 -31.84 -45.06 25.94
CA SER A 77 -32.83 -44.20 25.29
C SER A 77 -33.49 -44.95 24.13
N LYS A 78 -34.68 -44.51 23.70
CA LYS A 78 -35.29 -45.06 22.47
C LYS A 78 -34.47 -44.64 21.26
N LEU A 79 -34.33 -45.55 20.29
CA LEU A 79 -33.55 -45.32 19.08
C LEU A 79 -34.09 -44.17 18.25
N LEU A 80 -35.41 -44.13 18.03
CA LEU A 80 -36.05 -43.06 17.26
C LEU A 80 -35.89 -41.69 17.92
N ASP A 81 -36.11 -41.58 19.23
CA ASP A 81 -35.97 -40.33 19.99
C ASP A 81 -34.51 -39.83 19.98
N SER A 82 -33.55 -40.75 20.06
CA SER A 82 -32.12 -40.42 19.97
C SER A 82 -31.75 -39.93 18.57
N ILE A 83 -32.31 -40.54 17.51
CA ILE A 83 -32.10 -40.12 16.12
C ILE A 83 -32.73 -38.76 15.85
N THR A 84 -33.96 -38.50 16.33
CA THR A 84 -34.62 -37.19 16.14
C THR A 84 -33.89 -36.10 16.90
N GLN A 85 -33.55 -36.31 18.17
CA GLN A 85 -32.81 -35.34 18.98
C GLN A 85 -31.42 -35.04 18.39
N LEU A 86 -30.66 -36.06 18.00
CA LEU A 86 -29.33 -35.87 17.41
C LEU A 86 -29.42 -35.16 16.05
N LYS A 87 -30.43 -35.49 15.23
CA LYS A 87 -30.68 -34.82 13.94
C LYS A 87 -31.06 -33.35 14.15
N GLU A 88 -31.96 -33.04 15.08
CA GLU A 88 -32.37 -31.67 15.38
C GLU A 88 -31.22 -30.84 15.94
N THR A 89 -30.43 -31.43 16.86
CA THR A 89 -29.25 -30.78 17.45
C THR A 89 -28.22 -30.48 16.36
N ASN A 90 -27.84 -31.48 15.56
CA ASN A 90 -26.84 -31.31 14.51
C ASN A 90 -27.30 -30.38 13.38
N THR A 91 -28.58 -30.41 13.00
CA THR A 91 -29.11 -29.50 11.96
C THR A 91 -29.21 -28.07 12.46
N THR A 92 -29.52 -27.85 13.74
CA THR A 92 -29.54 -26.52 14.36
C THR A 92 -28.14 -25.94 14.54
N ASP A 93 -27.19 -26.74 15.05
CA ASP A 93 -25.78 -26.36 15.17
C ASP A 93 -25.16 -26.05 13.80
N LEU A 94 -25.32 -26.94 12.82
CA LEU A 94 -24.85 -26.72 11.45
C LEU A 94 -25.47 -25.47 10.82
N ARG A 95 -26.78 -25.24 10.97
CA ARG A 95 -27.45 -24.03 10.48
C ARG A 95 -26.85 -22.77 11.11
N SER A 96 -26.61 -22.78 12.42
CA SER A 96 -26.02 -21.64 13.13
C SER A 96 -24.60 -21.34 12.63
N LYS A 97 -23.75 -22.38 12.47
CA LYS A 97 -22.38 -22.24 11.97
C LYS A 97 -22.33 -21.76 10.52
N VAL A 98 -23.18 -22.31 9.64
CA VAL A 98 -23.31 -21.85 8.26
C VAL A 98 -23.75 -20.38 8.21
N GLN A 99 -24.69 -19.98 9.06
CA GLN A 99 -25.12 -18.59 9.15
C GLN A 99 -23.98 -17.67 9.62
N THR A 100 -23.25 -18.02 10.69
CA THR A 100 -22.07 -17.27 11.16
C THR A 100 -21.00 -17.13 10.08
N VAL A 101 -20.63 -18.22 9.40
CA VAL A 101 -19.64 -18.18 8.31
C VAL A 101 -20.12 -17.30 7.15
N THR A 102 -21.40 -17.36 6.80
CA THR A 102 -22.00 -16.51 5.76
C THR A 102 -21.95 -15.02 6.13
N THR A 103 -22.25 -14.68 7.39
CA THR A 103 -22.14 -13.30 7.90
C THR A 103 -20.69 -12.82 7.92
N ASN A 104 -19.76 -13.64 8.41
CA ASN A 104 -18.34 -13.31 8.43
C ASN A 104 -17.78 -13.08 7.02
N MET A 105 -18.16 -13.92 6.04
CA MET A 105 -17.77 -13.74 4.64
C MET A 105 -18.23 -12.37 4.10
N LYS A 106 -19.48 -11.99 4.32
CA LYS A 106 -20.02 -10.68 3.92
C LYS A 106 -19.26 -9.52 4.57
N GLN A 107 -18.93 -9.62 5.85
CA GLN A 107 -18.14 -8.61 6.56
C GLN A 107 -16.70 -8.50 6.03
N ILE A 108 -16.08 -9.62 5.64
CA ILE A 108 -14.76 -9.63 4.99
C ILE A 108 -14.83 -8.94 3.62
N GLU A 109 -15.82 -9.27 2.79
CA GLU A 109 -16.02 -8.61 1.48
C GLU A 109 -16.27 -7.10 1.59
N GLU A 110 -17.07 -6.67 2.57
CA GLU A 110 -17.32 -5.26 2.87
C GLU A 110 -16.05 -4.56 3.40
N GLY A 111 -15.30 -5.24 4.27
CA GLY A 111 -14.02 -4.76 4.79
C GLY A 111 -12.95 -4.60 3.70
N MET A 112 -12.87 -5.54 2.75
CA MET A 112 -11.97 -5.45 1.59
C MET A 112 -12.32 -4.25 0.71
N LYS A 113 -13.59 -4.08 0.33
CA LYS A 113 -14.05 -2.92 -0.45
C LYS A 113 -13.74 -1.59 0.27
N ALA A 114 -13.96 -1.53 1.58
CA ALA A 114 -13.64 -0.35 2.37
C ALA A 114 -12.12 -0.11 2.51
N PHE A 115 -11.30 -1.16 2.48
CA PHE A 115 -9.84 -1.06 2.45
C PHE A 115 -9.33 -0.56 1.09
N ASP A 116 -9.86 -1.08 -0.02
CA ASP A 116 -9.50 -0.64 -1.37
C ASP A 116 -9.76 0.86 -1.55
N VAL A 117 -10.94 1.36 -1.14
CA VAL A 117 -11.27 2.80 -1.17
C VAL A 117 -10.28 3.64 -0.34
N LYS A 118 -9.81 3.14 0.82
CA LYS A 118 -8.79 3.83 1.63
C LYS A 118 -7.44 3.84 0.91
N VAL A 119 -7.02 2.73 0.32
CA VAL A 119 -5.76 2.63 -0.44
C VAL A 119 -5.79 3.57 -1.64
N GLU A 120 -6.89 3.63 -2.40
CA GLU A 120 -7.06 4.57 -3.51
C GLU A 120 -7.02 6.03 -3.05
N GLY A 121 -7.66 6.36 -1.92
CA GLY A 121 -7.56 7.68 -1.30
C GLY A 121 -6.12 8.09 -0.94
N ILE A 122 -5.33 7.15 -0.38
CA ILE A 122 -3.92 7.36 -0.05
C ILE A 122 -3.08 7.55 -1.34
N VAL A 123 -3.27 6.71 -2.35
CA VAL A 123 -2.58 6.82 -3.65
C VAL A 123 -2.90 8.17 -4.32
N LYS A 124 -4.16 8.61 -4.26
CA LYS A 124 -4.58 9.93 -4.77
C LYS A 124 -3.86 11.06 -4.02
N ALA A 125 -3.86 11.05 -2.69
CA ALA A 125 -3.19 12.08 -1.88
C ALA A 125 -1.68 12.17 -2.16
N ILE A 126 -0.98 11.04 -2.28
CA ILE A 126 0.45 10.99 -2.66
C ILE A 126 0.67 11.58 -4.06
N THR A 127 -0.24 11.31 -5.00
CA THR A 127 -0.16 11.81 -6.37
C THR A 127 -0.42 13.33 -6.45
N GLU A 128 -1.37 13.83 -5.67
CA GLU A 128 -1.68 15.27 -5.57
C GLU A 128 -0.52 16.05 -4.96
N GLU A 129 0.04 15.60 -3.84
CA GLU A 129 1.20 16.26 -3.21
C GLU A 129 2.45 16.19 -4.11
N GLY A 130 2.68 15.07 -4.82
CA GLY A 130 3.74 14.97 -5.82
C GLY A 130 3.58 15.94 -6.99
N THR A 131 2.35 16.17 -7.43
CA THR A 131 2.03 17.16 -8.47
C THR A 131 2.31 18.58 -7.99
N LYS A 132 1.93 18.90 -6.74
CA LYS A 132 2.20 20.19 -6.09
C LYS A 132 3.70 20.45 -5.91
N ILE A 133 4.46 19.49 -5.40
CA ILE A 133 5.93 19.58 -5.28
C ILE A 133 6.56 19.82 -6.66
N LYS A 134 6.12 19.10 -7.70
CA LYS A 134 6.61 19.31 -9.07
C LYS A 134 6.37 20.75 -9.54
N THR A 135 5.15 21.25 -9.41
CA THR A 135 4.80 22.64 -9.81
C THR A 135 5.66 23.68 -9.09
N MET A 136 5.95 23.48 -7.79
CA MET A 136 6.84 24.37 -7.03
C MET A 136 8.28 24.34 -7.57
N VAL A 137 8.80 23.17 -7.93
CA VAL A 137 10.14 23.03 -8.55
C VAL A 137 10.16 23.69 -9.93
N ASP A 138 9.17 23.42 -10.79
CA ASP A 138 9.06 24.00 -12.13
C ASP A 138 8.99 25.54 -12.07
N THR A 139 8.25 26.09 -11.09
CA THR A 139 8.17 27.54 -10.84
C THR A 139 9.53 28.12 -10.42
N CYS A 140 10.21 27.50 -9.44
CA CYS A 140 11.51 27.96 -8.97
C CYS A 140 12.58 27.94 -10.09
N VAL A 141 12.57 26.91 -10.95
CA VAL A 141 13.44 26.85 -12.14
C VAL A 141 13.13 27.99 -13.11
N ALA A 142 11.85 28.29 -13.37
CA ALA A 142 11.47 29.40 -14.24
C ALA A 142 11.92 30.77 -13.68
N GLU A 143 11.73 31.01 -12.38
CA GLU A 143 12.18 32.23 -11.69
C GLU A 143 13.71 32.41 -11.76
N MET A 144 14.48 31.35 -11.52
CA MET A 144 15.95 31.37 -11.65
C MET A 144 16.39 31.71 -13.08
N ILE A 145 15.73 31.13 -14.09
CA ILE A 145 16.02 31.40 -15.51
C ILE A 145 15.70 32.86 -15.87
N ILE A 146 14.59 33.41 -15.37
CA ILE A 146 14.20 34.81 -15.57
C ILE A 146 15.26 35.73 -14.93
N SER A 147 15.63 35.48 -13.68
CA SER A 147 16.61 36.29 -12.95
C SER A 147 17.96 36.39 -13.67
N VAL A 148 18.49 35.27 -14.16
CA VAL A 148 19.77 35.25 -14.93
C VAL A 148 19.64 36.01 -16.26
N ARG A 149 18.48 35.91 -16.94
CA ARG A 149 18.23 36.64 -18.19
C ARG A 149 18.12 38.15 -17.97
N ASP A 150 17.45 38.59 -16.92
CA ASP A 150 17.28 40.02 -16.60
C ASP A 150 18.59 40.67 -16.15
N GLN A 151 19.42 39.95 -15.39
CA GLN A 151 20.80 40.38 -15.10
C GLN A 151 21.62 40.50 -16.39
N SER A 152 21.62 39.47 -17.24
CA SER A 152 22.33 39.50 -18.53
C SER A 152 21.88 40.63 -19.44
N LYS A 153 20.57 40.93 -19.48
CA LYS A 153 20.00 42.06 -20.22
C LYS A 153 20.49 43.40 -19.66
N THR A 154 20.39 43.58 -18.34
CA THR A 154 20.81 44.82 -17.66
C THR A 154 22.27 45.16 -17.94
N GLU A 155 23.17 44.17 -17.91
CA GLU A 155 24.57 44.40 -18.24
C GLU A 155 24.80 44.66 -19.74
N LYS A 156 24.08 43.98 -20.63
CA LYS A 156 24.13 44.28 -22.08
C LYS A 156 23.64 45.70 -22.39
N ASP A 157 22.61 46.19 -21.70
CA ASP A 157 22.10 47.55 -21.86
C ASP A 157 23.14 48.59 -21.41
N LYS A 158 23.91 48.31 -20.35
CA LYS A 158 25.07 49.15 -19.95
C LYS A 158 26.16 49.15 -21.01
N LEU A 159 26.61 47.97 -21.47
CA LEU A 159 27.64 47.84 -22.50
C LEU A 159 27.23 48.50 -23.82
N THR A 160 25.94 48.44 -24.18
CA THR A 160 25.39 49.09 -25.38
C THR A 160 25.49 50.62 -25.30
N LYS A 161 25.29 51.22 -24.12
CA LYS A 161 25.52 52.66 -23.90
C LYS A 161 27.00 53.02 -24.06
N ILE A 162 27.90 52.24 -23.47
CA ILE A 162 29.36 52.45 -23.61
C ILE A 162 29.79 52.36 -25.08
N ILE A 163 29.24 51.42 -25.86
CA ILE A 163 29.48 51.32 -27.31
C ILE A 163 28.99 52.58 -28.03
N ALA A 164 27.78 53.06 -27.73
CA ALA A 164 27.23 54.27 -28.35
C ALA A 164 28.08 55.52 -28.05
N ASP A 165 28.48 55.71 -26.79
CA ASP A 165 29.35 56.82 -26.38
C ASP A 165 30.71 56.74 -27.09
N THR A 166 31.34 55.56 -27.11
CA THR A 166 32.63 55.33 -27.80
C THR A 166 32.52 55.61 -29.30
N GLN A 167 31.38 55.27 -29.93
CA GLN A 167 31.11 55.62 -31.33
C GLN A 167 30.94 57.13 -31.56
N MET A 168 30.47 57.90 -30.58
CA MET A 168 30.46 59.36 -30.66
C MET A 168 31.88 59.92 -30.55
N ASP A 169 32.67 59.45 -29.59
CA ASP A 169 34.07 59.85 -29.41
C ASP A 169 34.90 59.59 -30.68
N LEU A 170 34.74 58.40 -31.29
CA LEU A 170 35.36 58.05 -32.58
C LEU A 170 34.94 59.02 -33.71
N LYS A 171 33.65 59.40 -33.80
CA LYS A 171 33.17 60.37 -34.81
C LYS A 171 33.76 61.77 -34.61
N VAL A 172 34.05 62.17 -33.37
CA VAL A 172 34.78 63.42 -33.09
C VAL A 172 36.23 63.29 -33.51
N GLY A 173 36.90 62.19 -33.13
CA GLY A 173 38.27 61.87 -33.54
C GLY A 173 38.45 61.93 -35.06
N SER A 174 37.61 61.23 -35.84
CA SER A 174 37.68 61.25 -37.31
C SER A 174 37.39 62.63 -37.95
N LYS A 175 36.73 63.55 -37.26
CA LYS A 175 36.55 64.94 -37.73
C LYS A 175 37.81 65.77 -37.47
N LEU A 176 38.43 65.59 -36.31
CA LEU A 176 39.67 66.29 -35.96
C LEU A 176 40.85 65.78 -36.81
N ASP A 177 40.92 64.49 -37.08
CA ASP A 177 41.89 63.87 -38.01
C ASP A 177 41.81 64.50 -39.42
N LYS A 178 40.60 64.57 -40.01
CA LYS A 178 40.37 65.27 -41.29
C LYS A 178 40.77 66.75 -41.25
N LYS A 179 40.43 67.46 -40.18
CA LYS A 179 40.82 68.86 -39.99
C LYS A 179 42.34 68.99 -39.97
N THR A 180 43.06 68.06 -39.33
CA THR A 180 44.53 68.00 -39.30
C THR A 180 45.10 67.87 -40.72
N TYR A 181 44.57 66.95 -41.53
CA TYR A 181 44.95 66.80 -42.95
C TYR A 181 44.67 68.05 -43.82
N ASP A 182 43.63 68.83 -43.48
CA ASP A 182 43.35 70.08 -44.17
C ASP A 182 44.28 71.24 -43.75
N LEU A 183 44.87 71.20 -42.54
CA LEU A 183 45.83 72.22 -42.09
C LEU A 183 47.12 72.23 -42.92
N ASP A 184 47.59 71.06 -43.39
CA ASP A 184 48.79 70.93 -44.24
C ASP A 184 48.69 71.71 -45.56
N LYS A 185 47.49 72.14 -45.95
CA LYS A 185 47.21 72.93 -47.17
C LYS A 185 47.27 74.44 -46.93
N ILE A 186 47.26 74.89 -45.67
CA ILE A 186 47.26 76.32 -45.31
C ILE A 186 48.65 76.91 -45.50
N ARG A 187 48.77 77.89 -46.40
CA ARG A 187 50.04 78.57 -46.70
C ARG A 187 50.31 79.81 -45.83
N ASN A 188 49.29 80.35 -45.17
CA ASN A 188 49.43 81.50 -44.28
C ASN A 188 49.82 81.03 -42.88
N HIS A 189 51.05 81.32 -42.45
CA HIS A 189 51.58 80.89 -41.15
C HIS A 189 50.78 81.41 -39.95
N GLY A 190 50.15 82.59 -40.03
CA GLY A 190 49.33 83.13 -38.94
C GLY A 190 47.99 82.41 -38.80
N GLU A 191 47.32 82.15 -39.92
CA GLU A 191 46.08 81.37 -39.99
C GLU A 191 46.30 79.91 -39.56
N LEU A 192 47.42 79.31 -39.98
CA LEU A 192 47.86 77.99 -39.57
C LEU A 192 48.10 77.93 -38.07
N LEU A 193 48.83 78.89 -37.48
CA LEU A 193 49.10 78.94 -36.04
C LEU A 193 47.80 79.02 -35.21
N GLN A 194 46.87 79.90 -35.60
CA GLN A 194 45.57 80.03 -34.92
C GLN A 194 44.74 78.74 -35.04
N SER A 195 44.78 78.09 -36.19
CA SER A 195 44.05 76.85 -36.44
C SER A 195 44.63 75.65 -35.69
N LEU A 196 45.96 75.59 -35.55
CA LEU A 196 46.69 74.61 -34.73
C LEU A 196 46.44 74.79 -33.24
N GLN A 197 46.40 76.03 -32.73
CA GLN A 197 46.02 76.31 -31.34
C GLN A 197 44.61 75.77 -31.05
N LYS A 198 43.63 76.11 -31.89
CA LYS A 198 42.26 75.59 -31.76
C LYS A 198 42.18 74.07 -31.87
N LEU A 199 42.97 73.45 -32.76
CA LEU A 199 43.04 71.99 -32.86
C LEU A 199 43.63 71.37 -31.58
N THR A 200 44.64 72.00 -30.98
CA THR A 200 45.25 71.57 -29.71
C THR A 200 44.22 71.59 -28.59
N ASP A 201 43.44 72.67 -28.46
CA ASP A 201 42.35 72.76 -27.49
C ASP A 201 41.26 71.71 -27.72
N ASP A 202 40.92 71.43 -28.98
CA ASP A 202 39.90 70.44 -29.33
C ASP A 202 40.38 68.99 -29.09
N VAL A 203 41.67 68.71 -29.32
CA VAL A 203 42.30 67.41 -29.01
C VAL A 203 42.47 67.21 -27.50
N ALA A 204 42.81 68.26 -26.75
CA ALA A 204 42.92 68.19 -25.28
C ALA A 204 41.60 67.84 -24.56
N LYS A 205 40.46 68.01 -25.24
CA LYS A 205 39.13 67.58 -24.76
C LYS A 205 38.83 66.10 -25.03
N LEU A 206 39.60 65.42 -25.90
CA LEU A 206 39.46 63.98 -26.11
C LEU A 206 40.06 63.22 -24.94
N THR A 207 39.26 62.35 -24.33
CA THR A 207 39.71 61.45 -23.26
C THR A 207 39.58 60.00 -23.70
N VAL A 208 40.68 59.25 -23.66
CA VAL A 208 40.64 57.80 -23.91
C VAL A 208 40.10 57.12 -22.66
N LYS A 209 38.88 56.59 -22.76
CA LYS A 209 38.24 55.83 -21.67
C LYS A 209 38.84 54.42 -21.58
N PRO A 210 39.05 53.86 -20.38
CA PRO A 210 39.50 52.47 -20.23
C PRO A 210 38.44 51.49 -20.74
N LEU A 211 38.88 50.28 -21.12
CA LEU A 211 37.96 49.20 -21.51
C LEU A 211 37.07 48.81 -20.31
N PRO A 212 35.75 48.63 -20.49
CA PRO A 212 34.89 48.17 -19.40
C PRO A 212 35.20 46.73 -19.00
N GLU A 213 34.99 46.42 -17.72
CA GLU A 213 35.00 45.04 -17.25
C GLU A 213 33.78 44.28 -17.80
N PHE A 214 33.97 43.02 -18.17
CA PHE A 214 32.90 42.16 -18.64
C PHE A 214 32.36 41.30 -17.48
N PRO A 215 31.04 41.28 -17.25
CA PRO A 215 30.45 40.54 -16.14
C PRO A 215 30.59 39.03 -16.34
N ASN A 216 31.04 38.33 -15.31
CA ASN A 216 31.11 36.88 -15.27
C ASN A 216 29.86 36.30 -14.58
N ILE A 217 29.17 35.37 -15.24
CA ILE A 217 27.98 34.70 -14.70
C ILE A 217 28.33 33.23 -14.43
N HIS A 218 28.28 32.82 -13.17
CA HIS A 218 28.59 31.45 -12.74
C HIS A 218 27.35 30.78 -12.11
N TYR A 219 27.16 29.49 -12.41
CA TYR A 219 26.13 28.65 -11.78
C TYR A 219 26.78 27.43 -11.14
N THR A 220 26.44 27.17 -9.87
CA THR A 220 26.92 25.99 -9.12
C THR A 220 25.73 25.16 -8.70
N ALA A 221 25.57 23.98 -9.30
CA ALA A 221 24.57 23.02 -8.86
C ALA A 221 24.91 22.47 -7.47
N LYS A 222 23.90 22.32 -6.61
CA LYS A 222 24.01 21.55 -5.36
C LYS A 222 23.52 20.13 -5.62
N SER A 223 24.18 19.13 -5.04
CA SER A 223 23.75 17.74 -5.09
C SER A 223 22.59 17.47 -4.11
N THR A 224 21.49 16.91 -4.60
CA THR A 224 20.35 16.46 -3.79
C THR A 224 20.29 14.94 -3.78
N THR A 225 19.93 14.32 -2.65
CA THR A 225 19.78 12.87 -2.55
C THR A 225 18.31 12.43 -2.62
N ASP A 226 18.10 11.18 -3.05
CA ASP A 226 16.81 10.47 -3.00
C ASP A 226 16.10 10.58 -1.65
N ASN A 227 16.86 10.57 -0.55
CA ASN A 227 16.31 10.66 0.80
C ASN A 227 15.71 12.05 1.09
N ASN A 228 16.35 13.12 0.60
CA ASN A 228 15.82 14.48 0.74
C ASN A 228 14.50 14.63 -0.03
N ILE A 229 14.38 14.01 -1.20
CA ILE A 229 13.15 14.02 -1.99
C ILE A 229 12.05 13.22 -1.31
N LYS A 230 12.35 12.01 -0.81
CA LYS A 230 11.38 11.14 -0.11
C LYS A 230 10.80 11.79 1.15
N GLN A 231 11.60 12.57 1.88
CA GLN A 231 11.12 13.31 3.06
C GLN A 231 9.99 14.31 2.74
N LEU A 232 9.89 14.82 1.51
CA LEU A 232 8.80 15.72 1.10
C LEU A 232 7.43 15.02 1.00
N PHE A 233 7.41 13.69 0.85
CA PHE A 233 6.19 12.88 0.70
C PHE A 233 5.72 12.23 2.01
N GLY A 234 6.44 12.45 3.12
CA GLY A 234 6.15 11.85 4.42
C GLY A 234 6.45 10.35 4.50
N ILE A 235 5.86 9.67 5.48
CA ILE A 235 6.08 8.24 5.76
C ILE A 235 4.74 7.52 5.82
N PHE A 236 4.53 6.56 4.92
CA PHE A 236 3.40 5.64 5.00
C PHE A 236 3.73 4.43 5.89
N LYS A 237 2.79 4.03 6.75
CA LYS A 237 2.87 2.80 7.54
C LYS A 237 1.52 2.10 7.52
N LEU A 238 1.50 0.81 7.19
CA LEU A 238 0.36 -0.05 7.53
C LEU A 238 0.43 -0.32 9.04
N SER A 239 -0.63 0.02 9.79
CA SER A 239 -0.79 -0.55 11.14
C SER A 239 -1.35 -1.96 11.01
N SER A 240 -0.71 -2.90 11.68
CA SER A 240 -1.15 -4.30 11.81
C SER A 240 -2.27 -4.49 12.84
N ASP A 241 -2.72 -3.42 13.52
CA ASP A 241 -3.65 -3.51 14.66
C ASP A 241 -5.12 -3.73 14.26
N ALA A 242 -5.38 -4.06 12.99
CA ALA A 242 -6.68 -4.50 12.48
C ALA A 242 -7.02 -5.91 13.01
N ARG A 243 -7.25 -6.00 14.32
CA ARG A 243 -7.85 -7.16 14.97
C ARG A 243 -9.22 -7.39 14.31
N PHE A 244 -9.33 -8.50 13.59
CA PHE A 244 -10.64 -9.04 13.23
C PHE A 244 -11.43 -9.21 14.52
N TYR A 245 -12.64 -8.66 14.54
CA TYR A 245 -13.54 -8.76 15.68
C TYR A 245 -13.97 -10.22 15.77
N GLU A 246 -13.29 -11.02 16.59
CA GLU A 246 -13.80 -12.34 16.96
C GLU A 246 -15.19 -12.12 17.58
N PRO A 247 -16.26 -12.68 16.99
CA PRO A 247 -17.56 -12.62 17.63
C PRO A 247 -17.44 -13.34 18.98
N ASP A 248 -17.98 -12.77 20.05
CA ASP A 248 -18.05 -13.40 21.38
C ASP A 248 -18.93 -14.67 21.35
N VAL A 249 -18.41 -15.73 20.74
CA VAL A 249 -18.92 -17.09 20.87
C VAL A 249 -18.49 -17.56 22.26
N LYS A 250 -19.22 -17.08 23.27
CA LYS A 250 -19.13 -17.61 24.64
C LYS A 250 -19.10 -19.14 24.52
N PRO A 251 -18.05 -19.82 25.01
CA PRO A 251 -18.03 -21.26 24.99
C PRO A 251 -19.28 -21.74 25.73
N LYS A 252 -20.21 -22.39 25.01
CA LYS A 252 -21.24 -23.17 25.69
C LYS A 252 -20.46 -24.17 26.53
N GLU A 253 -20.65 -24.12 27.84
CA GLU A 253 -20.00 -25.06 28.76
C GLU A 253 -20.18 -26.46 28.20
N LYS A 254 -19.07 -27.15 27.96
CA LYS A 254 -19.14 -28.59 27.75
C LYS A 254 -19.75 -29.11 29.04
N VAL A 255 -20.97 -29.63 28.97
CA VAL A 255 -21.54 -30.44 30.04
C VAL A 255 -20.71 -31.72 30.07
N VAL A 256 -19.59 -31.65 30.81
CA VAL A 256 -18.74 -32.79 31.11
C VAL A 256 -19.54 -33.65 32.08
N HIS A 257 -20.28 -34.62 31.54
CA HIS A 257 -20.83 -35.66 32.39
C HIS A 257 -19.67 -36.42 33.04
N PRO A 258 -19.58 -36.43 34.38
CA PRO A 258 -18.41 -36.95 35.08
C PRO A 258 -18.48 -38.48 35.17
N TYR A 259 -18.03 -39.18 34.13
CA TYR A 259 -17.79 -40.61 34.22
C TYR A 259 -16.51 -40.87 35.04
N LYS A 260 -16.67 -40.89 36.37
CA LYS A 260 -15.74 -41.58 37.27
C LYS A 260 -15.82 -43.08 36.99
N CYS A 261 -14.91 -43.61 36.18
CA CYS A 261 -14.63 -45.05 36.20
C CYS A 261 -13.78 -45.33 37.45
N GLY A 262 -14.41 -45.89 38.48
CA GLY A 262 -13.70 -46.38 39.66
C GLY A 262 -13.17 -47.78 39.40
N MET A 263 -11.86 -47.97 39.30
CA MET A 263 -11.25 -49.29 39.41
C MET A 263 -11.14 -49.67 40.90
N TRP A 264 -11.81 -50.76 41.28
CA TRP A 264 -11.30 -51.71 42.27
C TRP A 264 -10.74 -52.88 41.44
N GLY A 265 -9.62 -53.52 41.73
CA GLY A 265 -8.80 -53.53 42.95
C GLY A 265 -8.28 -54.96 43.15
N ASN A 266 -6.96 -55.09 43.35
CA ASN A 266 -6.16 -56.34 43.47
C ASN A 266 -6.06 -57.16 42.15
N GLU A 267 -5.02 -57.93 41.82
CA GLU A 267 -3.64 -58.15 42.33
C GLU A 267 -2.79 -58.81 41.18
N GLN A 268 -1.50 -59.18 41.25
CA GLN A 268 -0.56 -59.37 42.38
C GLN A 268 0.91 -58.95 42.05
N GLN A 269 1.90 -59.82 42.30
CA GLN A 269 3.36 -59.62 42.29
C GLN A 269 4.07 -60.24 41.07
N MET A 270 5.19 -59.62 40.63
CA MET A 270 6.51 -60.23 40.31
C MET A 270 7.39 -59.12 39.70
N SER A 271 8.30 -58.49 40.45
CA SER A 271 9.69 -58.89 40.73
C SER A 271 10.72 -58.40 39.68
N ALA A 272 11.53 -57.42 40.12
CA ALA A 272 12.93 -57.15 39.79
C ALA A 272 13.47 -57.33 38.35
N CYS A 273 13.86 -56.21 37.75
CA CYS A 273 15.19 -55.89 37.19
C CYS A 273 15.10 -54.45 36.63
N SER A 274 16.10 -53.57 36.55
CA SER A 274 17.46 -53.42 37.07
C SER A 274 17.92 -52.12 36.38
N ASN A 275 18.58 -51.19 37.08
CA ASN A 275 19.15 -50.03 36.40
C ASN A 275 20.31 -50.49 35.49
N SER A 276 20.39 -49.93 34.28
CA SER A 276 21.65 -49.80 33.56
C SER A 276 21.60 -48.57 32.66
N ASP A 277 22.62 -47.74 32.80
CA ASP A 277 22.93 -46.57 31.99
C ASP A 277 22.93 -46.86 30.47
N LEU A 278 22.83 -45.81 29.64
CA LEU A 278 23.91 -45.44 28.74
C LEU A 278 23.67 -44.08 28.05
N ASN A 279 24.78 -43.37 27.80
CA ASN A 279 24.82 -42.08 27.12
C ASN A 279 24.50 -42.18 25.62
N GLY A 280 24.06 -41.05 25.05
CA GLY A 280 23.91 -40.81 23.60
C GLY A 280 23.59 -39.35 23.34
#